data_AF-A0A3B3WN39-F1
#
_entry.id   AF-A0A3B3WN39-F1
#
_cell.length_a   1.000
_cell.length_b   1.000
_cell.length_c   1.000
_cell.angle_alpha   90.00
_cell.angle_beta   90.00
_cell.angle_gamma   90.00
#
_symmetry.space_group_name_H-M   'P 1'
#
loop_
_entity.id
_entity.type
_entity.pdbx_description
1 polymer ?
#
loop_
_entity_poly.entity_id
_entity_poly.type
_entity_poly.pdbx_seq_one_letter_code
_entity_poly.pdbx_strand_id
1 'polypeptide(L)'
;MNTLEGTEMHFYFSLQMVPSISVAMMYVIEVGCLLLSVLGVFGACKGKRWCLILYAAGMAAAKLFVCFQKRVVREESKLLAMMPLTAPNKANRTLLHNIQEELECCGLIEGYKDWGASIPASCNCHYPGKCVSTPHQYPVYACCFEPFMLPCCFVPQPCLPIYLSELKLAFSLVMAIQFGSGVFWVRLSLRHIYVNLLLNLA
;
A
#
# COMPACT_ATOMS: atom_id res chain seq x y z
N MET A 1 -27.90 -11.10 25.72
CA MET A 1 -26.64 -11.89 25.71
C MET A 1 -26.62 -12.58 24.36
N ASN A 2 -25.71 -12.24 23.43
CA ASN A 2 -25.34 -12.96 22.18
C ASN A 2 -24.59 -12.03 21.19
N THR A 3 -23.51 -11.39 21.64
CA THR A 3 -22.60 -10.58 20.78
C THR A 3 -21.13 -10.95 20.94
N LEU A 4 -20.81 -11.96 21.75
CA LEU A 4 -19.43 -12.36 22.06
C LEU A 4 -18.94 -13.57 21.24
N GLU A 5 -19.81 -14.40 20.67
CA GLU A 5 -19.41 -15.57 19.86
C GLU A 5 -18.91 -15.23 18.44
N GLY A 6 -19.31 -14.07 17.89
CA GLY A 6 -18.98 -13.69 16.51
C GLY A 6 -17.54 -13.20 16.31
N THR A 7 -16.88 -12.72 17.37
CA THR A 7 -15.49 -12.22 17.32
C THR A 7 -14.45 -13.30 17.57
N GLU A 8 -14.81 -14.37 18.30
CA GLU A 8 -13.87 -15.47 18.60
C GLU A 8 -13.63 -16.39 17.39
N MET A 9 -14.66 -16.61 16.57
CA MET A 9 -14.55 -17.48 15.39
C MET A 9 -13.69 -16.86 14.27
N HIS A 10 -13.68 -15.52 14.15
CA HIS A 10 -12.80 -14.78 13.22
C HIS A 10 -11.33 -14.79 13.67
N PHE A 11 -11.09 -14.88 14.98
CA PHE A 11 -9.75 -14.97 15.57
C PHE A 11 -9.16 -16.39 15.41
N TYR A 12 -9.98 -17.44 15.58
CA TYR A 12 -9.56 -18.82 15.38
C TYR A 12 -9.19 -19.16 13.93
N PHE A 13 -9.93 -18.64 12.93
CA PHE A 13 -9.60 -18.88 11.52
C PHE A 13 -8.28 -18.19 11.09
N SER A 14 -7.87 -17.13 11.81
CA SER A 14 -6.60 -16.42 11.56
C SER A 14 -5.38 -17.14 12.18
N LEU A 15 -5.59 -18.08 13.12
CA LEU A 15 -4.54 -18.77 13.86
C LEU A 15 -3.95 -19.97 13.11
N GLN A 16 -4.63 -20.50 12.09
CA GLN A 16 -4.26 -21.77 11.47
C GLN A 16 -3.32 -21.66 10.26
N MET A 17 -2.97 -20.44 9.82
CA MET A 17 -2.02 -20.21 8.72
C MET A 17 -1.05 -19.06 9.04
N VAL A 18 -0.26 -19.21 10.10
CA VAL A 18 0.72 -18.20 10.49
C VAL A 18 2.11 -18.77 10.24
N PRO A 19 2.83 -18.40 9.16
CA PRO A 19 4.26 -18.70 9.07
C PRO A 19 4.95 -18.12 10.32
N SER A 20 6.02 -18.74 10.81
CA SER A 20 6.75 -18.33 12.02
C SER A 20 7.05 -16.81 12.10
N ILE A 21 7.22 -16.17 10.93
CA ILE A 21 7.38 -14.72 10.75
C ILE A 21 6.17 -13.93 11.27
N SER A 22 4.94 -14.39 11.03
CA SER A 22 3.73 -13.66 11.43
C SER A 22 3.43 -13.79 12.93
N VAL A 23 3.87 -14.85 13.61
CA VAL A 23 3.78 -14.93 15.09
C VAL A 23 4.73 -13.92 15.74
N ALA A 24 5.96 -13.82 15.23
CA ALA A 24 6.94 -12.86 15.73
C ALA A 24 6.44 -11.41 15.59
N MET A 25 5.80 -11.08 14.47
CA MET A 25 5.23 -9.75 14.25
C MET A 25 4.07 -9.44 15.20
N MET A 26 3.22 -10.41 15.56
CA MET A 26 2.18 -10.22 16.57
C MET A 26 2.77 -9.85 17.93
N TYR A 27 3.82 -10.57 18.36
CA TYR A 27 4.52 -10.29 19.62
C TYR A 27 5.14 -8.88 19.65
N VAL A 28 5.77 -8.46 18.55
CA VAL A 28 6.36 -7.12 18.44
C VAL A 28 5.29 -6.03 18.54
N ILE A 29 4.14 -6.22 17.88
CA ILE A 29 3.02 -5.28 17.93
C ILE A 29 2.44 -5.21 19.35
N GLU A 30 2.26 -6.36 20.01
CA GLU A 30 1.72 -6.44 21.37
C GLU A 30 2.62 -5.71 22.38
N VAL A 31 3.92 -6.01 22.39
CA VAL A 31 4.90 -5.35 23.24
C VAL A 31 4.93 -3.84 22.95
N GLY A 32 4.89 -3.45 21.67
CA GLY A 32 4.82 -2.04 21.26
C GLY A 32 3.59 -1.32 21.79
N CYS A 33 2.40 -1.94 21.70
CA CYS A 33 1.16 -1.40 22.23
C CYS A 33 1.22 -1.24 23.76
N LEU A 34 1.75 -2.22 24.49
CA LEU A 34 1.92 -2.14 25.95
C LEU A 34 2.81 -0.97 26.34
N LEU A 35 3.95 -0.79 25.66
CA LEU A 35 4.86 0.33 25.90
C LEU A 35 4.18 1.68 25.62
N LEU A 36 3.42 1.80 24.53
CA LEU A 36 2.66 3.01 24.23
C LEU A 36 1.60 3.30 25.30
N SER A 37 0.89 2.28 25.79
CA SER A 37 -0.09 2.43 26.88
C SER A 37 0.56 2.94 28.17
N VAL A 38 1.73 2.39 28.54
CA VAL A 38 2.50 2.86 29.71
C VAL A 38 2.93 4.32 29.52
N LEU A 39 3.41 4.70 28.33
CA LEU A 39 3.76 6.08 28.01
C LEU A 39 2.56 7.03 28.10
N GLY A 40 1.37 6.58 27.67
CA GLY A 40 0.13 7.34 27.77
C GLY A 40 -0.25 7.62 29.23
N VAL A 41 -0.28 6.58 30.07
CA VAL A 41 -0.58 6.70 31.51
C VAL A 41 0.46 7.55 32.21
N PHE A 42 1.75 7.29 31.97
CA PHE A 42 2.84 8.06 32.56
C PHE A 42 2.79 9.54 32.15
N GLY A 43 2.52 9.81 30.87
CA GLY A 43 2.37 11.16 30.34
C GLY A 43 1.23 11.93 31.01
N ALA A 44 0.08 11.28 31.20
CA ALA A 44 -1.07 11.86 31.89
C ALA A 44 -0.78 12.10 33.39
N CYS A 45 -0.24 11.11 34.11
CA CYS A 45 0.01 11.21 35.55
C CYS A 45 1.12 12.19 35.92
N LYS A 46 2.18 12.31 35.09
CA LYS A 46 3.34 13.17 35.36
C LYS A 46 3.30 14.51 34.63
N GLY A 47 2.23 14.80 33.89
CA GLY A 47 2.09 16.03 33.09
C GLY A 47 3.16 16.19 32.00
N LYS A 48 3.82 15.11 31.60
CA LYS A 48 4.92 15.14 30.63
C LYS A 48 4.35 15.16 29.21
N ARG A 49 4.29 16.36 28.62
CA ARG A 49 3.75 16.61 27.26
C ARG A 49 4.38 15.71 26.18
N TRP A 50 5.68 15.43 26.28
CA TRP A 50 6.40 14.55 25.35
C TRP A 50 5.86 13.11 25.31
N CYS A 51 5.53 12.53 26.46
CA CYS A 51 4.99 11.16 26.54
C CYS A 51 3.59 11.07 25.90
N LEU A 52 2.77 12.11 26.08
CA LEU A 52 1.46 12.24 25.45
C LEU A 52 1.58 12.40 23.92
N ILE A 53 2.56 13.17 23.43
CA ILE A 53 2.82 13.34 21.99
C ILE A 53 3.23 12.00 21.36
N LEU A 54 4.13 11.25 21.99
CA LEU A 54 4.55 9.93 21.52
C LEU A 54 3.38 8.93 21.50
N TYR A 55 2.57 8.92 22.56
CA TYR A 55 1.36 8.09 22.62
C TYR A 55 0.39 8.42 21.47
N ALA A 56 0.08 9.70 21.27
CA ALA A 56 -0.82 10.14 20.20
C ALA A 56 -0.28 9.78 18.81
N ALA A 57 1.00 10.03 18.54
CA ALA A 57 1.65 9.70 17.27
C ALA A 57 1.64 8.19 17.01
N GLY A 58 1.97 7.37 18.03
CA GLY A 58 1.93 5.91 17.93
C GLY A 58 0.53 5.37 17.63
N MET A 59 -0.50 5.87 18.33
CA MET A 59 -1.89 5.48 18.09
C MET A 59 -2.38 5.89 16.70
N ALA A 60 -2.00 7.08 16.23
CA ALA A 60 -2.31 7.52 14.86
C ALA A 60 -1.66 6.59 13.82
N ALA A 61 -0.38 6.26 14.00
CA ALA A 61 0.36 5.35 13.14
C ALA A 61 -0.27 3.94 13.10
N ALA A 62 -0.66 3.40 14.25
CA ALA A 62 -1.33 2.09 14.33
C ALA A 62 -2.68 2.07 13.59
N LYS A 63 -3.51 3.10 13.78
CA LYS A 63 -4.79 3.22 13.06
C LYS A 63 -4.58 3.32 11.55
N LEU A 64 -3.60 4.12 11.12
CA LEU A 64 -3.22 4.26 9.71
C LEU A 64 -2.80 2.91 9.12
N PHE A 65 -1.99 2.13 9.83
CA PHE A 65 -1.55 0.80 9.38
C PHE A 65 -2.71 -0.17 9.16
N VAL A 66 -3.66 -0.23 10.10
CA VAL A 66 -4.85 -1.08 9.96
C VAL A 66 -5.73 -0.62 8.78
N CYS A 67 -5.93 0.68 8.62
CA CYS A 67 -6.67 1.24 7.48
C CYS A 67 -6.00 0.91 6.15
N PHE A 68 -4.67 0.96 6.11
CA PHE A 68 -3.89 0.61 4.93
C PHE A 68 -4.11 -0.83 4.50
N GLN A 69 -3.96 -1.80 5.42
CA GLN A 69 -4.18 -3.21 5.12
C GLN A 69 -5.58 -3.46 4.56
N LYS A 70 -6.61 -2.87 5.20
CA LYS A 70 -7.99 -2.96 4.71
C LYS A 70 -8.18 -2.33 3.32
N ARG A 71 -7.50 -1.22 3.05
CA ARG A 71 -7.59 -0.54 1.75
C ARG A 71 -6.90 -1.36 0.65
N VAL A 72 -5.71 -1.88 0.92
CA VAL A 72 -4.97 -2.76 -0.01
C VAL A 72 -5.83 -3.97 -0.38
N VAL A 73 -6.32 -4.72 0.60
CA VAL A 73 -7.15 -5.91 0.36
C VAL A 73 -8.46 -5.57 -0.38
N ARG A 74 -9.04 -4.40 -0.10
CA ARG A 74 -10.25 -3.93 -0.80
C ARG A 74 -9.97 -3.58 -2.25
N GLU A 75 -8.90 -2.84 -2.53
CA GLU A 75 -8.57 -2.43 -3.89
C GLU A 75 -8.11 -3.64 -4.71
N GLU A 76 -7.30 -4.53 -4.13
CA GLU A 76 -6.93 -5.81 -4.74
C GLU A 76 -8.18 -6.64 -5.08
N SER A 77 -9.10 -6.84 -4.13
CA SER A 77 -10.31 -7.65 -4.37
C SER A 77 -11.26 -7.02 -5.37
N LYS A 78 -11.42 -5.69 -5.38
CA LYS A 78 -12.19 -4.97 -6.42
C LYS A 78 -11.59 -5.18 -7.81
N LEU A 79 -10.26 -5.14 -7.90
CA LEU A 79 -9.55 -5.23 -9.17
C LEU A 79 -9.59 -6.68 -9.68
N LEU A 80 -9.38 -7.66 -8.80
CA LEU A 80 -9.55 -9.09 -9.10
C LEU A 80 -10.99 -9.44 -9.51
N ALA A 81 -12.00 -8.82 -8.89
CA ALA A 81 -13.41 -9.00 -9.26
C ALA A 81 -13.74 -8.47 -10.67
N MET A 82 -12.84 -7.75 -11.34
CA MET A 82 -12.99 -7.35 -12.74
C MET A 82 -12.60 -8.46 -13.72
N MET A 83 -11.99 -9.55 -13.24
CA MET A 83 -11.72 -10.70 -14.09
C MET A 83 -13.00 -11.53 -14.36
N PRO A 84 -13.13 -12.14 -15.56
CA PRO A 84 -12.24 -12.00 -16.71
C PRO A 84 -12.49 -10.69 -17.47
N LEU A 85 -11.42 -10.06 -17.94
CA LEU A 85 -11.45 -8.75 -18.62
C LEU A 85 -12.13 -8.79 -19.99
N THR A 86 -12.33 -9.99 -20.53
CA THR A 86 -13.09 -10.26 -21.75
C THR A 86 -14.59 -9.96 -21.59
N ALA A 87 -15.13 -9.97 -20.36
CA ALA A 87 -16.57 -9.79 -20.10
C ALA A 87 -17.06 -8.33 -20.30
N PRO A 88 -18.25 -8.08 -20.88
CA PRO A 88 -18.69 -6.77 -21.41
C PRO A 88 -19.03 -5.69 -20.36
N ASN A 89 -18.60 -5.80 -19.10
CA ASN A 89 -18.91 -4.82 -18.07
C ASN A 89 -18.18 -3.48 -18.33
N LYS A 90 -18.93 -2.42 -18.68
CA LYS A 90 -18.38 -1.14 -19.17
C LYS A 90 -17.88 -0.21 -18.07
N ALA A 91 -18.52 -0.19 -16.89
CA ALA A 91 -18.21 0.77 -15.83
C ALA A 91 -16.80 0.60 -15.25
N ASN A 92 -16.31 -0.63 -15.21
CA ASN A 92 -15.00 -0.96 -14.63
C ASN A 92 -13.85 -0.84 -15.65
N ARG A 93 -14.16 -0.85 -16.96
CA ARG A 93 -13.14 -0.73 -18.02
C ARG A 93 -12.50 0.65 -18.06
N THR A 94 -13.27 1.72 -17.88
CA THR A 94 -12.73 3.08 -17.92
C THR A 94 -11.67 3.30 -16.84
N LEU A 95 -11.93 2.83 -15.61
CA LEU A 95 -10.97 2.90 -14.52
C LEU A 95 -9.69 2.14 -14.87
N LEU A 96 -9.83 0.92 -15.39
CA LEU A 96 -8.67 0.10 -15.75
C LEU A 96 -7.86 0.69 -16.91
N HIS A 97 -8.52 1.24 -17.94
CA HIS A 97 -7.84 1.90 -19.06
C HIS A 97 -7.03 3.11 -18.58
N ASN A 98 -7.59 3.92 -17.68
CA ASN A 98 -6.87 5.05 -17.08
C ASN A 98 -5.64 4.59 -16.28
N ILE A 99 -5.78 3.52 -15.49
CA ILE A 99 -4.65 2.94 -14.74
C ILE A 99 -3.57 2.42 -15.70
N GLN A 100 -3.96 1.75 -16.77
CA GLN A 100 -3.04 1.20 -17.77
C GLN A 100 -2.25 2.30 -18.49
N GLU A 101 -2.91 3.41 -18.81
CA GLU A 101 -2.29 4.57 -19.45
C GLU A 101 -1.35 5.31 -18.47
N GLU A 102 -1.80 5.57 -17.24
CA GLU A 102 -1.02 6.31 -16.23
C GLU A 102 0.20 5.51 -15.73
N LEU A 103 0.06 4.20 -15.54
CA LEU A 103 1.13 3.34 -15.00
C LEU A 103 1.92 2.62 -16.09
N GLU A 104 1.66 2.92 -17.37
CA GLU A 104 2.25 2.24 -18.53
C GLU A 104 2.27 0.72 -18.37
N CYS A 105 1.15 0.12 -17.99
CA CYS A 105 1.02 -1.31 -17.73
C CYS A 105 -0.13 -1.90 -18.53
N CYS A 106 -0.17 -3.23 -18.72
CA CYS A 106 -1.25 -3.88 -19.45
C CYS A 106 -1.79 -5.07 -18.68
N GLY A 107 -3.12 -5.20 -18.66
CA GLY A 107 -3.81 -6.27 -17.93
C GLY A 107 -3.65 -6.15 -16.42
N LEU A 108 -3.81 -7.25 -15.70
CA LEU A 108 -3.98 -7.24 -14.26
C LEU A 108 -3.03 -8.17 -13.52
N ILE A 109 -3.04 -9.46 -13.85
CA ILE A 109 -2.22 -10.51 -13.20
C ILE A 109 -1.23 -11.07 -14.21
N GLU A 110 -1.69 -11.55 -15.37
CA GLU A 110 -0.83 -12.15 -16.40
C GLU A 110 -0.44 -11.18 -17.53
N GLY A 111 -0.68 -9.89 -17.30
CA GLY A 111 -0.32 -8.85 -18.25
C GLY A 111 -1.31 -8.78 -19.42
N TYR A 112 -0.80 -8.52 -20.63
CA TYR A 112 -1.62 -8.47 -21.86
C TYR A 112 -2.45 -9.73 -22.13
N LYS A 113 -2.04 -10.90 -21.58
CA LYS A 113 -2.74 -12.17 -21.76
C LYS A 113 -4.14 -12.18 -21.14
N ASP A 114 -4.36 -11.37 -20.10
CA ASP A 114 -5.65 -11.29 -19.41
C ASP A 114 -6.79 -10.79 -20.34
N TRP A 115 -6.44 -10.10 -21.43
CA TRP A 115 -7.39 -9.59 -22.43
C TRP A 115 -7.78 -10.63 -23.50
N GLY A 116 -7.05 -11.75 -23.60
CA GLY A 116 -7.27 -12.76 -24.62
C GLY A 116 -7.06 -12.22 -26.03
N ALA A 117 -8.10 -12.25 -26.87
CA ALA A 117 -8.03 -11.85 -28.28
C ALA A 117 -8.29 -10.36 -28.53
N SER A 118 -8.82 -9.62 -27.55
CA SER A 118 -9.23 -8.22 -27.72
C SER A 118 -8.45 -7.30 -26.77
N ILE A 119 -7.22 -6.96 -27.16
CA ILE A 119 -6.35 -6.07 -26.39
C ILE A 119 -6.72 -4.60 -26.68
N PRO A 120 -6.95 -3.77 -25.65
CA PRO A 120 -7.31 -2.37 -25.82
C PRO A 120 -6.11 -1.48 -26.20
N ALA A 121 -6.39 -0.31 -26.78
CA ALA A 121 -5.37 0.67 -27.16
C ALA A 121 -4.60 1.26 -25.95
N SER A 122 -5.16 1.21 -24.74
CA SER A 122 -4.46 1.62 -23.50
C SER A 122 -3.21 0.79 -23.20
N CYS A 123 -3.05 -0.36 -23.86
CA CYS A 123 -1.87 -1.23 -23.74
C CYS A 123 -0.82 -0.98 -24.83
N ASN A 124 -1.02 0.00 -25.72
CA ASN A 124 -0.07 0.29 -26.78
C ASN A 124 1.22 0.84 -26.20
N CYS A 125 2.34 0.27 -26.63
CA CYS A 125 3.64 0.64 -26.14
C CYS A 125 4.17 1.88 -26.88
N HIS A 126 4.55 2.93 -26.14
CA HIS A 126 5.10 4.15 -26.73
C HIS A 126 6.62 4.07 -26.98
N TYR A 127 7.33 3.16 -26.31
CA TYR A 127 8.80 3.08 -26.35
C TYR A 127 9.31 1.67 -26.69
N PRO A 128 9.92 1.46 -27.88
CA PRO A 128 10.20 0.13 -28.43
C PRO A 128 11.15 -0.73 -27.58
N GLY A 129 11.96 -0.14 -26.71
CA GLY A 129 12.95 -0.85 -25.89
C GLY A 129 12.39 -1.73 -24.76
N LYS A 130 11.09 -1.65 -24.45
CA LYS A 130 10.45 -2.40 -23.34
C LYS A 130 9.23 -3.22 -23.75
N CYS A 131 8.90 -3.25 -25.04
CA CYS A 131 7.67 -3.87 -25.55
C CYS A 131 7.88 -5.35 -25.90
N VAL A 132 6.79 -6.12 -25.87
CA VAL A 132 6.76 -7.51 -26.34
C VAL A 132 5.72 -7.64 -27.45
N SER A 133 6.06 -8.41 -28.49
CA SER A 133 5.14 -8.72 -29.60
C SER A 133 4.40 -10.04 -29.37
N THR A 134 3.20 -10.18 -29.92
CA THR A 134 2.45 -11.43 -29.87
C THR A 134 3.10 -12.51 -30.76
N PRO A 135 3.15 -13.79 -30.34
CA PRO A 135 3.90 -14.83 -31.06
C PRO A 135 3.33 -15.22 -32.43
N HIS A 136 2.12 -14.79 -32.77
CA HIS A 136 1.32 -15.50 -33.77
C HIS A 136 1.06 -14.78 -35.08
N GLN A 137 1.59 -13.57 -35.31
CA GLN A 137 1.22 -12.88 -36.54
C GLN A 137 2.36 -12.23 -37.33
N TYR A 138 3.47 -11.78 -36.74
CA TYR A 138 4.53 -11.11 -37.52
C TYR A 138 5.91 -11.25 -36.85
N PRO A 139 7.02 -11.22 -37.61
CA PRO A 139 8.35 -11.15 -37.02
C PRO A 139 8.53 -9.82 -36.24
N VAL A 140 9.16 -9.89 -35.06
CA VAL A 140 9.31 -8.80 -34.07
C VAL A 140 9.86 -7.49 -34.66
N TYR A 141 10.72 -7.59 -35.68
CA TYR A 141 11.32 -6.43 -36.35
C TYR A 141 10.34 -5.65 -37.25
N ALA A 142 9.21 -6.24 -37.66
CA ALA A 142 8.23 -5.58 -38.54
C ALA A 142 7.16 -4.79 -37.76
N CYS A 143 6.84 -5.18 -36.51
CA CYS A 143 5.83 -4.48 -35.70
C CYS A 143 6.35 -3.23 -34.97
N CYS A 144 7.67 -3.11 -34.81
CA CYS A 144 8.29 -2.07 -33.98
C CYS A 144 9.24 -1.14 -34.79
N PHE A 145 9.30 -1.22 -36.14
CA PHE A 145 10.28 -0.51 -36.97
C PHE A 145 9.71 0.41 -38.10
N GLU A 146 8.40 0.56 -38.25
CA GLU A 146 7.81 1.53 -39.19
C GLU A 146 7.25 2.76 -38.46
N PRO A 147 7.25 3.98 -39.06
CA PRO A 147 6.69 5.19 -38.44
C PRO A 147 5.15 5.19 -38.38
N PHE A 148 4.53 4.10 -38.81
CA PHE A 148 3.09 3.87 -38.73
C PHE A 148 2.82 2.91 -37.56
N MET A 149 2.33 3.46 -36.45
CA MET A 149 1.98 2.76 -35.20
C MET A 149 1.07 1.55 -35.46
N LEU A 150 1.66 0.38 -35.71
CA LEU A 150 0.91 -0.88 -35.82
C LEU A 150 0.66 -1.44 -34.40
N PRO A 151 -0.57 -1.86 -34.07
CA PRO A 151 -0.98 -2.22 -32.71
C PRO A 151 -0.53 -3.65 -32.32
N CYS A 152 0.76 -3.96 -32.47
CA CYS A 152 1.29 -5.30 -32.18
C CYS A 152 2.49 -5.33 -31.23
N CYS A 153 2.92 -4.19 -30.68
CA CYS A 153 3.87 -4.11 -29.56
C CYS A 153 3.13 -3.65 -28.28
N PHE A 154 3.07 -4.51 -27.26
CA PHE A 154 2.33 -4.27 -26.01
C PHE A 154 3.27 -4.24 -24.80
N VAL A 155 2.85 -3.57 -23.73
CA VAL A 155 3.59 -3.60 -22.46
C VAL A 155 3.34 -4.94 -21.75
N PRO A 156 4.39 -5.73 -21.40
CA PRO A 156 4.21 -7.02 -20.76
C PRO A 156 3.84 -6.93 -19.27
N GLN A 157 3.98 -5.75 -18.65
CA GLN A 157 3.94 -5.59 -17.20
C GLN A 157 2.50 -5.58 -16.66
N PRO A 158 2.18 -6.38 -15.63
CA PRO A 158 0.86 -6.40 -15.01
C PRO A 158 0.61 -5.19 -14.11
N CYS A 159 -0.60 -4.64 -14.12
CA CYS A 159 -0.93 -3.42 -13.38
C CYS A 159 -1.14 -3.62 -11.87
N LEU A 160 -1.61 -4.78 -11.42
CA LEU A 160 -1.91 -5.03 -10.00
C LEU A 160 -0.70 -4.81 -9.08
N PRO A 161 0.49 -5.41 -9.32
CA PRO A 161 1.63 -5.21 -8.44
C PRO A 161 2.16 -3.77 -8.46
N ILE A 162 2.10 -3.08 -9.61
CA ILE A 162 2.55 -1.68 -9.76
C ILE A 162 1.63 -0.74 -8.98
N TYR A 163 0.32 -0.90 -9.13
CA TYR A 163 -0.66 -0.11 -8.38
C TYR A 163 -0.52 -0.32 -6.86
N LEU A 164 -0.32 -1.57 -6.43
CA LEU A 164 -0.09 -1.88 -5.02
C LEU A 164 1.24 -1.31 -4.51
N SER A 165 2.29 -1.21 -5.33
CA SER A 165 3.55 -0.58 -4.92
C SER A 165 3.41 0.93 -4.73
N GLU A 166 2.70 1.62 -5.62
CA GLU A 166 2.43 3.07 -5.48
C GLU A 166 1.64 3.35 -4.20
N LEU A 167 0.62 2.53 -3.93
CA LEU A 167 -0.18 2.65 -2.70
C LEU A 167 0.66 2.41 -1.43
N LYS A 168 1.57 1.42 -1.46
CA LYS A 168 2.54 1.16 -0.37
C LYS A 168 3.47 2.35 -0.15
N LEU A 169 3.98 2.94 -1.23
CA LEU A 169 4.91 4.06 -1.17
C LEU A 169 4.26 5.31 -0.55
N ALA A 170 3.06 5.68 -1.02
CA ALA A 170 2.31 6.80 -0.47
C ALA A 170 2.05 6.63 1.04
N PHE A 171 1.67 5.42 1.47
CA PHE A 171 1.46 5.12 2.87
C PHE A 171 2.74 5.21 3.70
N SER A 172 3.85 4.68 3.18
CA SER A 172 5.17 4.75 3.82
C SER A 172 5.61 6.20 4.07
N LEU A 173 5.38 7.09 3.10
CA LEU A 173 5.68 8.52 3.24
C LEU A 173 4.87 9.17 4.38
N VAL A 174 3.57 8.88 4.46
CA VAL A 174 2.71 9.41 5.54
C VAL A 174 3.20 8.92 6.91
N MET A 175 3.54 7.63 7.03
CA MET A 175 4.08 7.09 8.28
C MET A 175 5.40 7.76 8.65
N ALA A 176 6.32 7.93 7.70
CA ALA A 176 7.58 8.60 7.92
C ALA A 176 7.40 10.05 8.42
N ILE A 177 6.44 10.79 7.87
CA ILE A 177 6.09 12.15 8.31
C ILE A 177 5.57 12.15 9.76
N GLN A 178 4.70 11.20 10.10
CA GLN A 178 4.14 11.07 11.45
C GLN A 178 5.22 10.74 12.49
N PHE A 179 6.09 9.77 12.19
CA PHE A 179 7.20 9.45 13.09
C PHE A 179 8.25 10.55 13.16
N GLY A 180 8.61 11.15 12.02
CA GLY A 180 9.57 12.24 11.94
C GLY A 180 9.13 13.47 12.72
N SER A 181 7.86 13.86 12.59
CA SER A 181 7.28 14.95 13.36
C SER A 181 7.25 14.65 14.86
N GLY A 182 6.86 13.42 15.26
CA GLY A 182 6.89 13.00 16.65
C GLY A 182 8.28 13.06 17.29
N VAL A 183 9.35 12.73 16.53
CA VAL A 183 10.75 12.83 17.01
C VAL A 183 11.26 14.27 17.00
N PHE A 184 10.83 15.11 16.05
CA PHE A 184 11.17 16.53 16.04
C PHE A 184 10.55 17.26 17.23
N TRP A 185 9.25 17.06 17.42
CA TRP A 185 8.53 17.29 18.66
C TRP A 185 8.83 16.21 19.72
N VAL A 186 9.99 15.54 19.69
CA VAL A 186 10.75 14.84 20.74
C VAL A 186 11.85 15.68 21.39
N ARG A 187 12.50 16.45 20.51
CA ARG A 187 13.78 17.10 20.77
C ARG A 187 13.58 18.56 21.16
N LEU A 188 12.64 19.25 20.54
CA LEU A 188 12.39 20.68 20.76
C LEU A 188 12.07 21.03 22.22
N SER A 189 11.03 20.46 22.82
CA SER A 189 10.72 20.64 24.24
C SER A 189 11.73 20.03 25.23
N LEU A 190 12.65 19.13 24.86
CA LEU A 190 13.72 18.60 25.71
C LEU A 190 14.79 19.67 25.80
N ARG A 191 15.14 20.27 24.65
CA ARG A 191 15.95 21.48 24.60
C ARG A 191 15.31 22.62 25.39
N HIS A 192 14.00 22.86 25.24
CA HIS A 192 13.30 23.89 26.00
C HIS A 192 13.32 23.63 27.52
N ILE A 193 13.10 22.39 27.95
CA ILE A 193 13.20 22.00 29.37
C ILE A 193 14.62 22.21 29.88
N TYR A 194 15.64 21.77 29.12
CA TYR A 194 17.04 21.89 29.49
C TYR A 194 17.48 23.35 29.64
N VAL A 195 17.09 24.22 28.71
CA VAL A 195 17.37 25.66 28.78
C VAL A 195 16.69 26.32 29.97
N ASN A 196 15.41 26.00 30.23
CA ASN A 196 14.72 26.51 31.43
C ASN A 196 15.36 26.01 32.73
N LEU A 197 15.85 24.77 32.75
CA LEU A 197 16.55 24.23 33.92
C LEU A 197 17.88 24.95 34.17
N LEU A 198 18.66 25.21 33.12
CA LEU A 198 19.90 25.98 33.21
C LEU A 198 19.66 27.41 33.70
N LEU A 199 18.65 28.09 33.18
CA LEU A 199 18.31 29.47 33.58
C LEU A 199 17.83 29.57 35.03
N ASN A 200 17.24 28.51 35.61
CA ASN A 200 16.84 28.50 37.03
C ASN A 200 17.99 28.09 37.97
N LEU A 201 19.12 27.62 37.43
CA LEU A 201 20.30 27.21 38.21
C LEU A 201 21.42 28.27 38.20
N ALA A 202 21.36 29.24 37.28
CA ALA A 202 22.27 30.39 37.18
C ALA A 202 21.69 31.60 37.91
#